data_AF-A0A2E0ZD11-F1
#
_entry.id   AF-A0A2E0ZD11-F1
#
_cell.length_a   1.000
_cell.length_b   1.000
_cell.length_c   1.000
_cell.angle_alpha   90.00
_cell.angle_beta   90.00
_cell.angle_gamma   90.00
#
_symmetry.space_group_name_H-M   'P 1'
#
loop_
_entity.id
_entity.type
_entity.pdbx_description
1 polymer ?
#
loop_
_entity_poly.entity_id
_entity_poly.type
_entity_poly.pdbx_seq_one_letter_code
_entity_poly.pdbx_strand_id
1 'polypeptide(L)'
;MSETQLNGNQDREGVLLAYAELCRSYNAIRAFRARLLSLLPLTSSGGIFLLLNNEISAVSPITIMTLGILGCLVTAGLYIYERHNMERCHRLIHIGAKWEEQKLNLDNGQFMMRVNGDEAGIVSGSRYKLAAGLIYGAVFLGWCYLIVAGLLRIFCGVGLACFAFL
;
A
#
# COMPACT_ATOMS: atom_id res chain seq x y z
N MET A 1 0.15 5.06 53.19
CA MET A 1 0.46 4.77 51.78
C MET A 1 0.72 6.13 51.12
N SER A 2 1.97 6.47 50.87
CA SER A 2 2.44 7.84 50.63
C SER A 2 2.18 8.32 49.19
N GLU A 3 1.79 9.59 49.02
CA GLU A 3 1.48 10.25 47.73
C GLU A 3 2.55 10.04 46.65
N THR A 4 3.82 9.91 47.05
CA THR A 4 4.95 9.65 46.15
C THR A 4 4.88 8.28 45.45
N GLN A 5 4.33 7.26 46.11
CA GLN A 5 4.11 5.93 45.51
C GLN A 5 2.90 5.93 44.56
N LEU A 6 1.90 6.79 44.83
CA LEU A 6 0.71 6.93 43.99
C LEU A 6 1.06 7.63 42.67
N ASN A 7 1.88 8.69 42.73
CA ASN A 7 2.33 9.43 41.55
C ASN A 7 3.21 8.57 40.62
N GLY A 8 4.14 7.78 41.20
CA GLY A 8 4.99 6.88 40.42
C GLY A 8 4.23 5.75 39.72
N ASN A 9 3.14 5.24 40.32
CA ASN A 9 2.27 4.26 39.67
C ASN A 9 1.42 4.89 38.55
N GLN A 10 0.87 6.09 38.76
CA GLN A 10 0.13 6.80 37.70
C GLN A 10 1.00 7.13 36.49
N ASP A 11 2.24 7.56 36.70
CA ASP A 11 3.19 7.85 35.62
C ASP A 11 3.52 6.58 34.81
N ARG A 12 3.74 5.45 35.50
CA ARG A 12 4.02 4.16 34.87
C ARG A 12 2.81 3.65 34.08
N GLU A 13 1.60 3.79 34.64
CA GLU A 13 0.36 3.41 33.97
C GLU A 13 0.11 4.26 32.72
N GLY A 14 0.35 5.58 32.80
CA GLY A 14 0.27 6.48 31.64
C GLY A 14 1.24 6.11 30.52
N VAL A 15 2.48 5.72 30.84
CA VAL A 15 3.47 5.24 29.87
C VAL A 15 3.02 3.93 29.22
N LEU A 16 2.49 2.99 30.00
CA LEU A 16 1.99 1.71 29.48
C LEU A 16 0.78 1.90 28.57
N LEU A 17 -0.14 2.81 28.92
CA LEU A 17 -1.30 3.15 28.07
C LEU A 17 -0.85 3.78 26.75
N ALA A 18 0.08 4.73 26.78
CA ALA A 18 0.60 5.36 25.58
C ALA A 18 1.36 4.36 24.69
N TYR A 19 2.12 3.43 25.29
CA TYR A 19 2.78 2.34 24.58
C TYR A 19 1.78 1.36 23.95
N ALA A 20 0.70 1.00 24.67
CA ALA A 20 -0.36 0.17 24.13
C ALA A 20 -1.05 0.83 22.92
N GLU A 21 -1.30 2.13 22.97
CA GLU A 21 -1.88 2.89 21.85
C GLU A 21 -0.92 2.99 20.66
N LEU A 22 0.38 3.10 20.90
CA LEU A 22 1.41 3.02 19.86
C LEU A 22 1.37 1.65 19.16
N CYS A 23 1.35 0.55 19.92
CA CYS A 23 1.23 -0.81 19.38
C CYS A 23 -0.06 -1.00 18.59
N ARG A 24 -1.19 -0.45 19.08
CA ARG A 24 -2.48 -0.49 18.39
C ARG A 24 -2.42 0.26 17.06
N SER A 25 -1.90 1.48 17.06
CA SER A 25 -1.71 2.30 15.87
C SER A 25 -0.81 1.61 14.84
N TYR A 26 0.28 1.01 15.31
CA TYR A 26 1.20 0.24 14.48
C TYR A 26 0.52 -0.96 13.80
N ASN A 27 -0.22 -1.75 14.57
CA ASN A 27 -0.96 -2.91 14.06
C ASN A 27 -2.08 -2.52 13.09
N ALA A 28 -2.76 -1.39 13.34
CA ALA A 28 -3.77 -0.85 12.42
C ALA A 28 -3.16 -0.51 11.04
N ILE A 29 -1.99 0.13 10.99
CA ILE A 29 -1.27 0.43 9.74
C ILE A 29 -0.89 -0.86 9.01
N ARG A 30 -0.42 -1.87 9.74
CA ARG A 30 -0.06 -3.17 9.14
C ARG A 30 -1.27 -3.90 8.57
N ALA A 31 -2.38 -3.92 9.31
CA ALA A 31 -3.63 -4.52 8.86
C ALA A 31 -4.19 -3.80 7.62
N PHE A 32 -4.08 -2.47 7.58
CA PHE A 32 -4.44 -1.68 6.41
C PHE A 32 -3.63 -2.09 5.17
N ARG A 33 -2.30 -2.24 5.30
CA ARG A 33 -1.43 -2.69 4.20
C ARG A 33 -1.83 -4.07 3.67
N ALA A 34 -2.12 -5.01 4.56
CA ALA A 34 -2.57 -6.36 4.17
C ALA A 34 -3.90 -6.32 3.41
N ARG A 35 -4.86 -5.52 3.88
CA ARG A 35 -6.15 -5.33 3.18
C ARG A 35 -5.94 -4.73 1.80
N LEU A 36 -5.10 -3.71 1.70
CA LEU A 36 -4.79 -3.04 0.44
C LEU A 36 -4.17 -3.99 -0.59
N LEU A 37 -3.19 -4.80 -0.16
CA LEU A 37 -2.57 -5.84 -0.99
C LEU A 37 -3.54 -6.96 -1.37
N SER A 38 -4.53 -7.28 -0.54
CA SER A 38 -5.55 -8.30 -0.87
C SER A 38 -6.65 -7.77 -1.79
N LEU A 39 -7.02 -6.49 -1.67
CA LEU A 39 -8.06 -5.85 -2.47
C LEU A 39 -7.59 -5.59 -3.90
N LEU A 40 -6.32 -5.24 -4.10
CA LEU A 40 -5.76 -4.94 -5.42
C LEU A 40 -5.93 -6.10 -6.43
N PRO A 41 -5.49 -7.34 -6.13
CA PRO A 41 -5.69 -8.49 -7.01
C PRO A 41 -7.16 -8.81 -7.21
N LEU A 42 -7.99 -8.74 -6.17
CA LEU A 42 -9.41 -9.10 -6.26
C LEU A 42 -10.18 -8.11 -7.15
N THR A 43 -10.00 -6.81 -6.92
CA THR A 43 -10.67 -5.77 -7.70
C THR A 43 -10.18 -5.74 -9.14
N SER A 44 -8.86 -5.90 -9.35
CA SER A 44 -8.29 -5.87 -10.71
C SER A 44 -8.62 -7.14 -11.49
N SER A 45 -8.54 -8.33 -10.87
CA SER A 45 -8.87 -9.60 -11.54
C SER A 45 -10.37 -9.75 -11.80
N GLY A 46 -11.24 -9.29 -10.89
CA GLY A 46 -12.69 -9.29 -11.11
C GLY A 46 -13.10 -8.38 -12.28
N GLY A 47 -12.49 -7.21 -12.40
CA GLY A 47 -12.73 -6.31 -13.53
C GLY A 47 -12.30 -6.92 -14.87
N ILE A 48 -11.12 -7.53 -14.92
CA ILE A 48 -10.60 -8.21 -16.12
C ILE A 48 -11.46 -9.44 -16.46
N PHE A 49 -11.87 -10.23 -15.47
CA PHE A 49 -12.71 -11.42 -15.68
C PHE A 49 -14.09 -11.06 -16.25
N LEU A 50 -14.72 -10.00 -15.73
CA LEU A 50 -15.98 -9.47 -16.31
C LEU A 50 -15.79 -8.98 -17.74
N LEU A 51 -14.66 -8.32 -18.03
CA LEU A 51 -14.32 -7.88 -19.38
C LEU A 51 -14.04 -9.04 -20.34
N LEU A 52 -13.47 -10.14 -19.87
CA LEU A 52 -13.23 -11.35 -20.67
C LEU A 52 -14.51 -12.17 -20.92
N ASN A 53 -15.45 -12.14 -19.98
CA ASN A 53 -16.72 -12.86 -20.10
C ASN A 53 -17.70 -12.18 -21.06
N ASN A 54 -17.60 -10.85 -21.19
CA ASN A 54 -18.20 -10.15 -22.32
C ASN A 54 -17.24 -10.25 -23.52
N GLU A 55 -17.75 -10.36 -24.74
CA GLU A 55 -16.87 -10.16 -25.88
C GLU A 55 -16.29 -8.75 -25.80
N ILE A 56 -14.98 -8.64 -25.57
CA ILE A 56 -14.29 -7.34 -25.45
C ILE A 56 -14.63 -6.49 -26.69
N SER A 57 -14.86 -7.10 -27.85
CA SER A 57 -15.33 -6.49 -29.09
C SER A 57 -16.66 -5.71 -28.98
N ALA A 58 -17.55 -6.08 -28.06
CA ALA A 58 -18.83 -5.42 -27.81
C ALA A 58 -18.72 -4.19 -26.90
N VAL A 59 -17.58 -4.00 -26.21
CA VAL A 59 -17.33 -2.86 -25.34
C VAL A 59 -16.74 -1.70 -26.15
N SER A 60 -17.33 -0.51 -26.02
CA SER A 60 -16.85 0.70 -26.69
C SER A 60 -15.36 0.95 -26.40
N PRO A 61 -14.54 1.23 -27.42
CA PRO A 61 -13.11 1.56 -27.23
C PRO A 61 -12.87 2.70 -26.24
N ILE A 62 -13.78 3.68 -26.20
CA ILE A 62 -13.73 4.81 -25.28
C ILE A 62 -13.89 4.32 -23.84
N THR A 63 -14.85 3.43 -23.58
CA THR A 63 -15.09 2.85 -22.25
C THR A 63 -13.88 2.06 -21.76
N ILE A 64 -13.24 1.28 -22.62
CA ILE A 64 -12.01 0.52 -22.31
C ILE A 64 -10.88 1.49 -21.92
N MET A 65 -10.70 2.57 -22.70
CA MET A 65 -9.67 3.57 -22.45
C MET A 65 -9.92 4.34 -21.15
N THR A 66 -11.16 4.75 -20.88
CA THR A 66 -11.54 5.43 -19.64
C THR A 66 -11.29 4.54 -18.42
N LEU A 67 -11.61 3.25 -18.51
CA LEU A 67 -11.35 2.30 -17.42
C LEU A 67 -9.86 2.12 -17.18
N GLY A 68 -9.05 2.06 -18.25
CA GLY A 68 -7.59 2.04 -18.16
C GLY A 68 -7.03 3.29 -17.46
N ILE A 69 -7.48 4.50 -17.85
CA ILE A 69 -7.03 5.75 -17.25
C ILE A 69 -7.39 5.81 -15.75
N LEU A 70 -8.63 5.47 -15.39
CA LEU A 70 -9.07 5.45 -14.00
C LEU A 70 -8.26 4.43 -13.18
N GLY A 71 -8.03 3.24 -13.72
CA GLY A 71 -7.21 2.21 -13.07
C GLY A 71 -5.77 2.66 -12.84
N CYS A 72 -5.14 3.32 -13.81
CA CYS A 72 -3.81 3.92 -13.67
C CYS A 72 -3.78 4.97 -12.54
N LEU A 73 -4.75 5.89 -12.51
CA LEU A 73 -4.83 6.95 -11.50
C LEU A 73 -5.01 6.37 -10.09
N VAL A 74 -5.93 5.41 -9.95
CA VAL A 74 -6.16 4.73 -8.67
C VAL A 74 -4.90 4.00 -8.22
N THR A 75 -4.25 3.23 -9.09
CA THR A 75 -3.03 2.47 -8.77
C THR A 75 -1.88 3.41 -8.37
N ALA A 76 -1.70 4.52 -9.07
CA ALA A 76 -0.70 5.53 -8.74
C ALA A 76 -0.97 6.20 -7.38
N GLY A 77 -2.22 6.60 -7.12
CA GLY A 77 -2.62 7.19 -5.84
C GLY A 77 -2.40 6.22 -4.68
N LEU A 78 -2.71 4.94 -4.88
CA LEU A 78 -2.52 3.88 -3.89
C LEU A 78 -1.04 3.64 -3.58
N TYR A 79 -0.19 3.64 -4.60
CA TYR A 79 1.27 3.52 -4.43
C TYR A 79 1.86 4.69 -3.63
N ILE A 80 1.45 5.93 -3.94
CA ILE A 80 1.89 7.12 -3.18
C ILE A 80 1.43 7.02 -1.72
N TYR A 81 0.18 6.60 -1.49
CA TYR A 81 -0.37 6.43 -0.15
C TYR A 81 0.38 5.37 0.66
N GLU A 82 0.74 4.23 0.05
CA GLU A 82 1.52 3.20 0.73
C GLU A 82 2.93 3.70 1.08
N ARG A 83 3.58 4.45 0.18
CA ARG A 83 4.89 5.06 0.47
C ARG A 83 4.84 5.99 1.67
N HIS A 84 3.83 6.86 1.73
CA HIS A 84 3.64 7.74 2.88
C HIS A 84 3.42 6.97 4.20
N ASN A 85 2.64 5.89 4.17
CA ASN A 85 2.40 5.05 5.34
C ASN A 85 3.65 4.30 5.80
N MET A 86 4.50 3.85 4.87
CA MET A 86 5.77 3.20 5.21
C MET A 86 6.73 4.16 5.93
N GLU A 87 6.76 5.43 5.55
CA GLU A 87 7.56 6.45 6.25
C GLU A 87 7.04 6.72 7.66
N ARG A 88 5.71 6.84 7.83
CA ARG A 88 5.08 6.97 9.15
C ARG A 88 5.39 5.76 10.03
N CYS A 89 5.33 4.56 9.47
CA CYS A 89 5.63 3.31 10.14
C CYS A 89 7.09 3.28 10.65
N HIS A 90 8.08 3.70 9.83
CA HIS A 90 9.47 3.80 10.27
C HIS A 90 9.65 4.79 11.43
N ARG A 91 9.00 5.96 11.36
CA ARG A 91 9.06 6.95 12.45
C ARG A 91 8.48 6.39 13.74
N LEU A 92 7.34 5.69 13.67
CA LEU A 92 6.73 5.06 14.85
C LEU A 92 7.61 3.96 15.44
N ILE A 93 8.27 3.14 14.62
CA ILE A 93 9.22 2.12 15.09
C ILE A 93 10.38 2.77 15.85
N HIS A 94 10.97 3.85 15.34
CA HIS A 94 12.07 4.54 16.02
C HIS A 94 11.63 5.20 17.34
N ILE A 95 10.44 5.80 17.37
CA ILE A 95 9.88 6.39 18.60
C ILE A 95 9.59 5.28 19.62
N GLY A 96 9.01 4.17 19.17
CA GLY A 96 8.72 3.00 20.02
C GLY A 96 9.98 2.40 20.63
N ALA A 97 11.03 2.20 19.83
CA ALA A 97 12.30 1.69 20.32
C ALA A 97 12.93 2.60 21.39
N LYS A 98 12.94 3.93 21.16
CA LYS A 98 13.41 4.90 22.16
C LYS A 98 12.61 4.87 23.46
N TRP A 99 11.29 4.65 23.38
CA TRP A 99 10.45 4.54 24.56
C TRP A 99 10.66 3.23 25.32
N GLU A 100 10.84 2.13 24.60
CA GLU A 100 11.17 0.81 25.19
C GLU A 100 12.46 0.88 26.00
N GLU A 101 13.50 1.51 25.45
CA GLU A 101 14.80 1.71 26.11
C GLU A 101 14.69 2.70 27.29
N GLN A 102 14.19 3.91 27.06
CA GLN A 102 14.31 5.02 28.03
C GLN A 102 13.25 5.01 29.13
N LYS A 103 12.05 4.50 28.87
CA LYS A 103 10.91 4.61 29.80
C LYS A 103 10.45 3.27 30.37
N LEU A 104 10.62 2.19 29.62
CA LEU A 104 10.18 0.86 30.03
C LEU A 104 11.35 -0.03 30.47
N ASN A 105 12.59 0.38 30.21
CA ASN A 105 13.81 -0.38 30.53
C ASN A 105 13.75 -1.81 29.99
N LEU A 106 13.20 -1.95 28.77
CA LEU A 106 13.04 -3.22 28.08
C LEU A 106 14.21 -3.42 27.12
N ASP A 107 15.14 -4.31 27.47
CA ASP A 107 16.28 -4.67 26.61
C ASP A 107 15.86 -5.40 25.32
N ASN A 108 14.64 -5.94 25.28
CA ASN A 108 14.13 -6.82 24.22
C ASN A 108 12.71 -6.45 23.78
N GLY A 109 12.48 -5.16 23.53
CA GLY A 109 11.20 -4.65 23.04
C GLY A 109 10.91 -5.02 21.57
N GLN A 110 9.61 -5.02 21.21
CA GLN A 110 9.13 -5.35 19.87
C GLN A 110 9.70 -4.39 18.81
N PHE A 111 9.90 -3.12 19.17
CA PHE A 111 10.43 -2.11 18.27
C PHE A 111 11.97 -2.09 18.26
N MET A 112 12.61 -2.27 19.42
CA MET A 112 14.08 -2.38 19.56
C MET A 112 14.67 -3.54 18.75
N MET A 113 14.08 -4.75 18.85
CA MET A 113 14.53 -5.90 18.05
C MET A 113 14.46 -5.63 16.55
N ARG A 114 13.52 -4.79 16.13
CA ARG A 114 13.26 -4.49 14.73
C ARG A 114 14.18 -3.41 14.18
N VAL A 115 14.49 -2.39 14.99
CA VAL A 115 15.54 -1.41 14.66
C VAL A 115 16.88 -2.12 14.54
N ASN A 116 17.24 -2.94 15.53
CA ASN A 116 18.51 -3.69 15.51
C ASN A 116 18.60 -4.67 14.33
N GLY A 117 17.47 -5.31 13.96
CA GLY A 117 17.39 -6.18 12.79
C GLY A 117 17.42 -5.45 11.44
N ASP A 118 16.86 -4.25 11.34
CA ASP A 118 16.91 -3.41 10.14
C ASP A 118 18.29 -2.71 9.99
N GLU A 119 18.97 -2.37 11.09
CA GLU A 119 20.34 -1.84 11.08
C GLU A 119 21.39 -2.92 10.77
N ALA A 120 21.23 -4.13 11.31
CA ALA A 120 22.03 -5.29 10.92
C ALA A 120 21.73 -5.77 9.48
N GLY A 121 20.65 -5.28 8.88
CA GLY A 121 20.10 -5.72 7.61
C GLY A 121 19.60 -4.57 6.74
N ILE A 122 20.52 -3.71 6.26
CA ILE A 122 20.29 -2.67 5.21
C ILE A 122 19.50 -3.21 3.99
N VAL A 123 19.49 -4.54 3.80
CA VAL A 123 18.79 -5.26 2.74
C VAL A 123 17.27 -5.43 2.99
N SER A 124 16.79 -5.39 4.24
CA SER A 124 15.36 -5.54 4.57
C SER A 124 14.54 -4.33 4.09
N GLY A 125 15.11 -3.14 4.32
CA GLY A 125 14.66 -1.82 3.87
C GLY A 125 14.30 -1.72 2.38
N SER A 126 15.17 -2.28 1.54
CA SER A 126 15.07 -2.16 0.08
C SER A 126 14.13 -3.20 -0.53
N ARG A 127 14.14 -4.44 -0.01
CA ARG A 127 13.35 -5.56 -0.53
C ARG A 127 11.83 -5.30 -0.47
N TYR A 128 11.33 -4.69 0.60
CA TYR A 128 9.90 -4.38 0.67
C TYR A 128 9.48 -3.26 -0.29
N LYS A 129 10.36 -2.29 -0.56
CA LYS A 129 10.10 -1.21 -1.54
C LYS A 129 10.09 -1.76 -2.95
N LEU A 130 11.01 -2.67 -3.27
CA LEU A 130 11.07 -3.38 -4.54
C LEU A 130 9.84 -4.27 -4.74
N ALA A 131 9.44 -5.06 -3.74
CA ALA A 131 8.27 -5.92 -3.83
C ALA A 131 6.98 -5.12 -4.06
N ALA A 132 6.79 -4.03 -3.32
CA ALA A 132 5.68 -3.11 -3.58
C ALA A 132 5.78 -2.57 -5.02
N GLY A 133 6.92 -2.01 -5.42
CA GLY A 133 7.14 -1.47 -6.77
C GLY A 133 6.80 -2.45 -7.89
N LEU A 134 7.14 -3.73 -7.74
CA LEU A 134 6.79 -4.77 -8.70
C LEU A 134 5.28 -5.03 -8.79
N ILE A 135 4.59 -5.10 -7.64
CA ILE A 135 3.14 -5.34 -7.60
C ILE A 135 2.38 -4.17 -8.23
N TYR A 136 2.65 -2.93 -7.79
CA TYR A 136 1.98 -1.76 -8.40
C TYR A 136 2.39 -1.57 -9.84
N GLY A 137 3.65 -1.84 -10.19
CA GLY A 137 4.14 -1.78 -11.56
C GLY A 137 3.39 -2.75 -12.48
N ALA A 138 3.21 -4.00 -12.06
CA ALA A 138 2.47 -4.99 -12.83
C ALA A 138 1.00 -4.60 -13.02
N VAL A 139 0.34 -4.13 -11.96
CA VAL A 139 -1.06 -3.67 -12.03
C VAL A 139 -1.18 -2.43 -12.94
N PHE A 140 -0.25 -1.48 -12.81
CA PHE A 140 -0.22 -0.27 -13.64
C PHE A 140 -0.04 -0.60 -15.13
N LEU A 141 0.86 -1.54 -15.46
CA LEU A 141 1.05 -2.02 -16.83
C LEU A 141 -0.23 -2.68 -17.38
N GLY A 142 -0.97 -3.42 -16.56
CA GLY A 142 -2.27 -3.97 -16.93
C GLY A 142 -3.29 -2.89 -17.34
N TRP A 143 -3.32 -1.78 -16.63
CA TRP A 143 -4.18 -0.64 -16.99
C TRP A 143 -3.68 0.10 -18.24
N CYS A 144 -2.36 0.28 -18.40
CA CYS A 144 -1.75 0.80 -19.62
C CYS A 144 -2.11 -0.04 -20.85
N TYR A 145 -2.15 -1.37 -20.71
CA TYR A 145 -2.57 -2.26 -21.78
C TYR A 145 -4.00 -1.95 -22.26
N LEU A 146 -4.94 -1.71 -21.34
CA LEU A 146 -6.32 -1.33 -21.73
C LEU A 146 -6.37 0.00 -22.47
N ILE A 147 -5.57 0.99 -22.07
CA ILE A 147 -5.48 2.27 -22.78
C ILE A 147 -4.98 2.06 -24.20
N VAL A 148 -3.88 1.30 -24.37
CA VAL A 148 -3.30 0.99 -25.68
C VAL A 148 -4.28 0.17 -26.53
N ALA A 149 -4.95 -0.82 -25.95
CA ALA A 149 -5.95 -1.63 -26.65
C ALA A 149 -7.16 -0.79 -27.13
N GLY A 150 -7.65 0.13 -26.30
CA GLY A 150 -8.70 1.08 -26.67
C GLY A 150 -8.25 2.00 -27.81
N LEU A 151 -7.06 2.58 -27.71
CA LEU A 151 -6.47 3.43 -28.75
C LEU A 151 -6.32 2.69 -30.07
N LEU A 152 -5.73 1.49 -30.06
CA LEU A 152 -5.53 0.68 -31.27
C LEU A 152 -6.85 0.36 -31.98
N ARG A 153 -7.93 0.11 -31.23
CA ARG A 153 -9.26 -0.12 -31.82
C ARG A 153 -9.84 1.13 -32.46
N ILE A 154 -9.64 2.30 -31.86
CA ILE A 154 -10.05 3.58 -32.46
C ILE A 154 -9.28 3.80 -33.77
N PHE A 155 -7.95 3.67 -33.75
CA PHE A 155 -7.12 3.89 -34.94
C PHE A 155 -7.36 2.86 -36.05
N CYS A 156 -7.52 1.58 -35.72
CA CYS A 156 -7.79 0.52 -36.70
C CYS A 156 -9.22 0.63 -37.27
N GLY A 157 -10.21 0.98 -36.44
CA GLY A 157 -11.58 1.25 -36.88
C GLY A 157 -11.70 2.46 -37.80
N VAL A 158 -10.98 3.55 -37.48
CA VAL A 158 -10.91 4.75 -38.34
C VAL A 158 -10.17 4.47 -39.65
N GLY A 159 -9.09 3.67 -39.61
CA GLY A 159 -8.35 3.26 -40.81
C GLY A 159 -9.18 2.43 -41.79
N LEU A 160 -9.98 1.49 -41.29
CA LEU A 160 -10.94 0.70 -42.10
C LEU A 160 -12.08 1.56 -42.66
N ALA A 161 -12.59 2.52 -41.89
CA ALA A 161 -13.63 3.44 -42.36
C ALA A 161 -13.12 4.35 -43.49
N CYS A 162 -11.91 4.89 -43.37
CA CYS A 162 -11.31 5.71 -44.45
C CYS A 162 -11.03 4.90 -45.73
N PHE A 163 -10.71 3.60 -45.63
CA PHE A 163 -10.49 2.75 -46.80
C PHE A 163 -11.78 2.27 -47.47
N ALA A 164 -12.88 2.18 -46.72
CA ALA A 164 -14.19 1.77 -47.25
C ALA A 164 -14.96 2.91 -47.95
N PHE A 165 -14.55 4.17 -47.73
CA PHE A 165 -15.15 5.36 -48.34
C PHE A 165 -14.33 5.95 -49.50
N LEU A 166 -13.26 5.28 -49.91
CA LEU A 166 -12.37 5.67 -51.02
C LEU A 166 -12.50 4.66 -52.18
#